data_AF-A0A2D4HS28-F1
#
_entry.id   AF-A0A2D4HS28-F1
#
_cell.length_a   1.000
_cell.length_b   1.000
_cell.length_c   1.000
_cell.angle_alpha   90.00
_cell.angle_beta   90.00
_cell.angle_gamma   90.00
#
_symmetry.space_group_name_H-M   'P 1'
#
loop_
_entity.id
_entity.type
_entity.pdbx_description
1 polymer ?
#
loop_
_entity_poly.entity_id
_entity_poly.type
_entity_poly.pdbx_seq_one_letter_code
_entity_poly.pdbx_strand_id
1 'polypeptide(L)'
;HKEICAVLAAATEVIRTQGGTESETEYFGVLMTTLEAVESPESLAAVAYLLSLVLKRVPSPVLIKKFSDVSKAFMGILGSQACGDSTLALRWILSCLATLLRRQNLLTWNYPVTMQVFHGLLSFTVHVKPKVRKAAQHGVCSILRGSEFLFGDGAPPHHPAAISTAKFCVQEIEKSGGSKEATTTLHMLTLLRDLLPYFPAPAVKSCCETLLRVMTLSHVLVTACAMKAFHSLFAAQSSPMCLPAELNAQIIMALYDYVPNENDLQPLLAWLAVMERAHVNLAKLQWDLCLGHLPRLFSIAMNCFLSPHSQVVDAASQTLTVLLNECVAPLVAELGLVSSATPSGSAAHICKMFRAVEEGLTYQYHAAWASVLQVLRVFFKACGQQCHPVMQKCLQSLADLRSSSHFPHTVLLDQTLGAAVATMGPEVVLEAVPLDIDGTEETLDFPHSWLLPVLRDHIQSAPLAFFSSHFLPLATSLK
;
A
#
# COMPACT_ATOMS: atom_id res chain seq x y z
N HIS A 1 -18.79 19.46 30.25
CA HIS A 1 -18.03 20.71 30.43
C HIS A 1 -18.12 21.25 31.85
N LYS A 2 -19.31 21.48 32.42
CA LYS A 2 -19.44 21.92 33.83
C LYS A 2 -18.67 21.04 34.82
N GLU A 3 -18.86 19.73 34.74
CA GLU A 3 -18.19 18.76 35.61
C GLU A 3 -16.67 18.76 35.46
N ILE A 4 -16.17 18.90 34.22
CA ILE A 4 -14.73 18.97 33.92
C ILE A 4 -14.11 20.20 34.58
N CYS A 5 -14.76 21.36 34.46
CA CYS A 5 -14.28 22.59 35.10
C CYS A 5 -14.33 22.48 36.63
N ALA A 6 -15.38 21.86 37.19
CA ALA A 6 -15.51 21.65 38.63
C ALA A 6 -14.38 20.76 39.17
N VAL A 7 -14.13 19.61 38.52
CA VAL A 7 -13.04 18.70 38.90
C VAL A 7 -11.68 19.39 38.77
N LEU A 8 -11.43 20.13 37.69
CA LEU A 8 -10.17 20.84 37.51
C LEU A 8 -9.95 21.93 38.57
N ALA A 9 -10.99 22.70 38.90
CA ALA A 9 -10.93 23.72 39.94
C ALA A 9 -10.68 23.09 41.32
N ALA A 10 -11.39 22.01 41.65
CA ALA A 10 -11.18 21.27 42.89
C ALA A 10 -9.76 20.70 42.98
N ALA A 11 -9.24 20.11 41.90
CA ALA A 11 -7.88 19.59 41.86
C ALA A 11 -6.85 20.72 42.04
N THR A 12 -7.06 21.87 41.40
CA THR A 12 -6.17 23.04 41.53
C THR A 12 -6.17 23.60 42.95
N GLU A 13 -7.33 23.66 43.60
CA GLU A 13 -7.46 24.12 44.98
C GLU A 13 -6.73 23.18 45.95
N VAL A 14 -6.85 21.86 45.76
CA VAL A 14 -6.10 20.86 46.56
C VAL A 14 -4.59 21.04 46.40
N ILE A 15 -4.10 21.34 45.19
CA ILE A 15 -2.67 21.58 44.97
C ILE A 15 -2.23 22.88 45.67
N ARG A 16 -3.00 23.97 45.54
CA ARG A 16 -2.68 25.25 46.16
C ARG A 16 -2.69 25.20 47.69
N THR A 17 -3.68 24.54 48.27
CA THR A 17 -3.79 24.37 49.73
C THR A 17 -2.63 23.56 50.32
N GLN A 18 -2.01 22.67 49.54
CA GLN A 18 -0.81 21.93 49.91
C GLN A 18 0.51 22.68 49.58
N GLY A 19 0.43 23.93 49.10
CA GLY A 19 1.59 24.73 48.74
C GLY A 19 2.30 24.30 47.44
N GLY A 20 1.59 23.58 46.56
CA GLY A 20 2.12 23.06 45.31
C GLY A 20 2.26 24.11 44.20
N THR A 21 2.89 23.70 43.10
CA THR A 21 3.27 24.59 41.97
C THR A 21 2.40 24.44 40.72
N GLU A 22 1.30 23.69 40.81
CA GLU A 22 0.41 23.37 39.68
C GLU A 22 1.13 22.61 38.54
N SER A 23 2.15 21.81 38.88
CA SER A 23 2.86 20.96 37.93
C SER A 23 2.00 19.79 37.44
N GLU A 24 2.29 19.27 36.25
CA GLU A 24 1.56 18.13 35.69
C GLU A 24 1.66 16.86 36.55
N THR A 25 2.74 16.72 37.32
CA THR A 25 2.91 15.59 38.25
C THR A 25 1.99 15.73 39.47
N GLU A 26 1.80 16.94 39.99
CA GLU A 26 0.86 17.23 41.08
C GLU A 26 -0.59 17.02 40.62
N TYR A 27 -0.95 17.54 39.44
CA TYR A 27 -2.25 17.29 38.83
C TYR A 27 -2.50 15.80 38.62
N PHE A 28 -1.50 15.05 38.14
CA PHE A 28 -1.61 13.60 38.00
C PHE A 28 -1.91 12.90 39.32
N GLY A 29 -1.19 13.24 40.40
CA GLY A 29 -1.41 12.65 41.72
C GLY A 29 -2.82 12.91 42.24
N VAL A 30 -3.26 14.18 42.24
CA VAL A 30 -4.58 14.58 42.76
C VAL A 30 -5.71 13.97 41.92
N LEU A 31 -5.57 13.95 40.59
CA LEU A 31 -6.59 13.35 39.72
C LEU A 31 -6.67 11.83 39.89
N MET A 32 -5.56 11.13 40.16
CA MET A 32 -5.58 9.69 40.46
C MET A 32 -6.33 9.39 41.77
N THR A 33 -6.07 10.15 42.84
CA THR A 33 -6.81 10.00 44.11
C THR A 33 -8.29 10.32 43.93
N THR A 34 -8.60 11.37 43.16
CA THR A 34 -9.99 11.75 42.85
C THR A 34 -10.69 10.66 42.04
N LEU A 35 -9.99 10.02 41.10
CA LEU A 35 -10.54 8.94 40.28
C LEU A 35 -10.99 7.74 41.12
N GLU A 36 -10.24 7.40 42.17
CA GLU A 36 -10.56 6.29 43.07
C GLU A 36 -11.70 6.61 44.05
N ALA A 37 -11.92 7.90 44.36
CA ALA A 37 -12.94 8.34 45.30
C ALA A 37 -14.32 8.62 44.65
N VAL A 38 -14.37 8.81 43.33
CA VAL A 38 -15.58 9.23 42.62
C VAL A 38 -16.44 8.03 42.24
N GLU A 39 -17.74 8.10 42.57
CA GLU A 39 -18.71 7.06 42.27
C GLU A 39 -19.63 7.39 41.07
N SER A 40 -19.86 8.68 40.77
CA SER A 40 -20.76 9.07 39.70
C SER A 40 -20.13 8.89 38.31
N PRO A 41 -20.88 8.43 37.30
CA PRO A 41 -20.33 8.17 35.97
C PRO A 41 -19.90 9.45 35.25
N GLU A 42 -20.56 10.59 35.50
CA GLU A 42 -20.22 11.89 34.92
C GLU A 42 -18.90 12.43 35.48
N SER A 43 -18.73 12.40 36.81
CA SER A 43 -17.51 12.88 37.46
C SER A 43 -16.35 11.93 37.13
N LEU A 44 -16.58 10.61 37.07
CA LEU A 44 -15.58 9.63 36.63
C LEU A 44 -15.09 9.91 35.20
N ALA A 45 -16.02 10.20 34.28
CA ALA A 45 -15.68 10.55 32.91
C ALA A 45 -14.91 11.87 32.81
N ALA A 46 -15.24 12.86 33.65
CA ALA A 46 -14.54 14.14 33.71
C ALA A 46 -13.10 13.99 34.23
N VAL A 47 -12.90 13.25 35.32
CA VAL A 47 -11.57 12.95 35.87
C VAL A 47 -10.73 12.17 34.86
N ALA A 48 -11.28 11.12 34.26
CA ALA A 48 -10.58 10.31 33.26
C ALA A 48 -10.17 11.13 32.02
N TYR A 49 -11.01 12.06 31.58
CA TYR A 49 -10.68 12.99 30.49
C TYR A 49 -9.49 13.89 30.86
N LEU A 50 -9.52 14.52 32.04
CA LEU A 50 -8.41 15.37 32.51
C LEU A 50 -7.11 14.57 32.64
N LEU A 51 -7.18 13.35 33.20
CA LEU A 51 -6.03 12.45 33.26
C LEU A 51 -5.44 12.16 31.88
N SER A 52 -6.29 11.94 30.86
CA SER A 52 -5.83 11.67 29.50
C SER A 52 -5.04 12.82 28.86
N LEU A 53 -5.26 14.05 29.33
CA LEU A 53 -4.51 15.23 28.91
C LEU A 53 -3.19 15.35 29.69
N VAL A 54 -3.25 15.19 31.01
CA VAL A 54 -2.12 15.33 31.92
C VAL A 54 -1.08 14.24 31.69
N LEU A 55 -1.50 12.97 31.54
CA LEU A 55 -0.61 11.81 31.34
C LEU A 55 0.36 11.96 30.16
N LYS A 56 0.00 12.73 29.13
CA LYS A 56 0.87 12.96 27.97
C LYS A 56 2.06 13.86 28.28
N ARG A 57 1.94 14.68 29.33
CA ARG A 57 2.91 15.69 29.76
C ARG A 57 3.70 15.28 31.02
N VAL A 58 3.21 14.29 31.76
CA VAL A 58 3.93 13.75 32.93
C VAL A 58 5.28 13.14 32.49
N PRO A 59 6.38 13.41 33.20
CA PRO A 59 7.68 12.83 32.90
C PRO A 59 7.67 11.29 32.91
N SER A 60 8.31 10.66 31.92
CA SER A 60 8.37 9.19 31.79
C SER A 60 8.82 8.45 33.06
N PRO A 61 9.82 8.92 33.85
CA PRO A 61 10.23 8.23 35.08
C PRO A 61 9.11 8.09 36.12
N VAL A 62 8.21 9.07 36.20
CA VAL A 62 7.05 9.03 37.11
C VAL A 62 6.08 7.94 36.67
N LEU A 63 5.77 7.89 35.37
CA LEU A 63 4.84 6.92 34.78
C LEU A 63 5.35 5.48 34.88
N ILE A 64 6.66 5.27 34.76
CA ILE A 64 7.30 3.97 34.96
C ILE A 64 7.20 3.58 36.44
N LYS A 65 7.57 4.47 37.37
CA LYS A 65 7.54 4.18 38.81
C LYS A 65 6.14 3.88 39.34
N LYS A 66 5.11 4.56 38.81
CA LYS A 66 3.71 4.42 39.24
C LYS A 66 2.90 3.44 38.40
N PHE A 67 3.52 2.71 37.48
CA PHE A 67 2.83 1.82 36.55
C PHE A 67 1.89 0.82 37.24
N SER A 68 2.37 0.11 38.28
CA SER A 68 1.60 -0.94 38.96
C SER A 68 0.34 -0.39 39.61
N ASP A 69 0.46 0.69 40.38
CA ASP A 69 -0.67 1.29 41.12
C ASP A 69 -1.72 1.83 40.15
N VAL A 70 -1.26 2.59 39.14
CA VAL A 70 -2.12 3.29 38.18
C VAL A 70 -2.82 2.30 37.26
N SER A 71 -2.10 1.29 36.76
CA SER A 71 -2.69 0.25 35.91
C SER A 71 -3.73 -0.57 36.67
N LYS A 72 -3.49 -0.87 37.96
CA LYS A 72 -4.48 -1.56 38.81
C LYS A 72 -5.76 -0.74 38.98
N ALA A 73 -5.65 0.56 39.26
CA ALA A 73 -6.81 1.45 39.37
C ALA A 73 -7.60 1.51 38.04
N PHE A 74 -6.92 1.70 36.91
CA PHE A 74 -7.55 1.72 35.60
C PHE A 74 -8.21 0.38 35.23
N MET A 75 -7.55 -0.74 35.50
CA MET A 75 -8.11 -2.07 35.26
C MET A 75 -9.33 -2.36 36.14
N GLY A 76 -9.33 -1.89 37.39
CA GLY A 76 -10.49 -1.98 38.28
C GLY A 76 -11.71 -1.25 37.72
N ILE A 77 -11.50 -0.04 37.18
CA ILE A 77 -12.56 0.77 36.54
C ILE A 77 -13.05 0.10 35.25
N LEU A 78 -12.13 -0.40 34.42
CA LEU A 78 -12.52 -1.13 33.20
C LEU A 78 -13.36 -2.36 33.53
N GLY A 79 -13.01 -3.11 34.59
CA GLY A 79 -13.75 -4.28 35.05
C GLY A 79 -15.14 -3.94 35.58
N SER A 80 -15.27 -2.89 36.40
CA SER A 80 -16.56 -2.49 36.98
C SER A 80 -17.51 -1.87 35.95
N GLN A 81 -16.97 -1.15 34.97
CA GLN A 81 -17.76 -0.43 33.97
C GLN A 81 -17.90 -1.18 32.64
N ALA A 82 -17.35 -2.40 32.50
CA ALA A 82 -17.36 -3.15 31.23
C ALA A 82 -18.77 -3.36 30.65
N CYS A 83 -19.78 -3.53 31.51
CA CYS A 83 -21.19 -3.69 31.14
C CYS A 83 -22.04 -2.44 31.45
N GLY A 84 -21.43 -1.37 31.96
CA GLY A 84 -22.12 -0.16 32.36
C GLY A 84 -22.41 0.80 31.19
N ASP A 85 -23.25 1.80 31.44
CA ASP A 85 -23.62 2.79 30.42
C ASP A 85 -22.56 3.89 30.20
N SER A 86 -21.56 4.00 31.08
CA SER A 86 -20.54 5.07 31.05
C SER A 86 -19.49 4.87 29.94
N THR A 87 -19.93 5.10 28.70
CA THR A 87 -19.13 4.98 27.47
C THR A 87 -17.95 5.96 27.45
N LEU A 88 -18.09 7.13 28.07
CA LEU A 88 -17.06 8.18 28.07
C LEU A 88 -15.93 7.86 29.05
N ALA A 89 -16.23 7.39 30.26
CA ALA A 89 -15.21 6.99 31.22
C ALA A 89 -14.33 5.88 30.65
N LEU A 90 -14.93 4.80 30.12
CA LEU A 90 -14.21 3.71 29.47
C LEU A 90 -13.28 4.19 28.36
N ARG A 91 -13.77 5.05 27.45
CA ARG A 91 -12.96 5.61 26.36
C ARG A 91 -11.70 6.32 26.87
N TRP A 92 -11.84 7.15 27.89
CA TRP A 92 -10.72 7.94 28.40
C TRP A 92 -9.75 7.08 29.21
N ILE A 93 -10.26 6.16 30.04
CA ILE A 93 -9.43 5.20 30.77
C ILE A 93 -8.61 4.32 29.81
N LEU A 94 -9.19 3.82 28.72
CA LEU A 94 -8.45 3.09 27.68
C LEU A 94 -7.34 3.95 27.04
N SER A 95 -7.61 5.24 26.84
CA SER A 95 -6.62 6.18 26.30
C SER A 95 -5.48 6.46 27.29
N CYS A 96 -5.81 6.59 28.57
CA CYS A 96 -4.85 6.72 29.67
C CYS A 96 -3.97 5.46 29.77
N LEU A 97 -4.59 4.28 29.71
CA LEU A 97 -3.90 3.00 29.78
C LEU A 97 -2.95 2.79 28.59
N ALA A 98 -3.37 3.17 27.39
CA ALA A 98 -2.50 3.14 26.20
C ALA A 98 -1.29 4.08 26.36
N THR A 99 -1.52 5.30 26.85
CA THR A 99 -0.45 6.27 27.10
C THR A 99 0.54 5.74 28.13
N LEU A 100 0.04 5.11 29.20
CA LEU A 100 0.85 4.52 30.26
C LEU A 100 1.69 3.33 29.77
N LEU A 101 1.09 2.41 29.00
CA LEU A 101 1.78 1.24 28.44
C LEU A 101 2.90 1.63 27.45
N ARG A 102 2.67 2.67 26.65
CA ARG A 102 3.64 3.16 25.65
C ARG A 102 4.94 3.70 26.25
N ARG A 103 4.92 4.14 27.51
CA ARG A 103 6.07 4.67 28.26
C ARG A 103 6.83 3.60 29.03
N GLN A 104 6.38 2.34 29.01
CA GLN A 104 7.06 1.26 29.73
C GLN A 104 8.30 0.79 28.99
N ASN A 105 9.34 0.46 29.75
CA ASN A 105 10.59 -0.09 29.22
C ASN A 105 10.41 -1.53 28.72
N LEU A 106 11.31 -1.98 27.86
CA LEU A 106 11.27 -3.33 27.30
C LEU A 106 11.23 -4.45 28.36
N LEU A 107 12.03 -4.33 29.42
CA LEU A 107 12.06 -5.31 30.52
C LEU A 107 10.70 -5.45 31.20
N THR A 108 9.94 -4.35 31.31
CA THR A 108 8.62 -4.36 31.94
C THR A 108 7.62 -5.24 31.17
N TRP A 109 7.78 -5.34 29.86
CA TRP A 109 6.94 -6.19 29.01
C TRP A 109 7.19 -7.69 29.17
N ASN A 110 8.29 -8.09 29.80
CA ASN A 110 8.56 -9.49 30.13
C ASN A 110 7.74 -9.97 31.34
N TYR A 111 7.18 -9.06 32.14
CA TYR A 111 6.35 -9.44 33.28
C TYR A 111 4.92 -9.77 32.85
N PRO A 112 4.33 -10.87 33.37
CA PRO A 112 2.95 -11.26 33.06
C PRO A 112 1.92 -10.17 33.39
N VAL A 113 2.15 -9.39 34.46
CA VAL A 113 1.24 -8.31 34.88
C VAL A 113 1.08 -7.26 33.78
N THR A 114 2.17 -6.86 33.12
CA THR A 114 2.12 -5.89 32.01
C THR A 114 1.32 -6.44 30.84
N MET A 115 1.53 -7.72 30.50
CA MET A 115 0.77 -8.40 29.45
C MET A 115 -0.71 -8.54 29.81
N GLN A 116 -1.05 -8.81 31.08
CA GLN A 116 -2.44 -8.84 31.55
C GLN A 116 -3.14 -7.48 31.38
N VAL A 117 -2.45 -6.39 31.73
CA VAL A 117 -2.97 -5.03 31.52
C VAL A 117 -3.19 -4.75 30.02
N PHE A 118 -2.24 -5.14 29.17
CA PHE A 118 -2.37 -5.02 27.72
C PHE A 118 -3.53 -5.86 27.15
N HIS A 119 -3.68 -7.11 27.61
CA HIS A 119 -4.81 -7.96 27.23
C HIS A 119 -6.15 -7.41 27.70
N GLY A 120 -6.16 -6.76 28.87
CA GLY A 120 -7.29 -5.96 29.35
C GLY A 120 -7.70 -4.87 28.37
N LEU A 121 -6.74 -4.14 27.80
CA LEU A 121 -7.02 -3.15 26.76
C LEU A 121 -7.49 -3.81 25.46
N LEU A 122 -6.85 -4.92 25.07
CA LEU A 122 -7.11 -5.64 23.83
C LEU A 122 -8.53 -6.21 23.77
N SER A 123 -9.09 -6.68 24.88
CA SER A 123 -10.46 -7.22 24.94
C SER A 123 -11.52 -6.19 24.57
N PHE A 124 -11.27 -4.89 24.79
CA PHE A 124 -12.20 -3.82 24.39
C PHE A 124 -12.17 -3.50 22.89
N THR A 125 -11.27 -4.10 22.09
CA THR A 125 -11.23 -3.89 20.63
C THR A 125 -12.39 -4.54 19.87
N VAL A 126 -13.19 -5.37 20.55
CA VAL A 126 -14.44 -5.97 20.06
C VAL A 126 -15.67 -5.43 20.79
N HIS A 127 -15.52 -4.43 21.66
CA HIS A 127 -16.60 -3.90 22.48
C HIS A 127 -17.79 -3.40 21.65
N VAL A 128 -19.02 -3.62 22.13
CA VAL A 128 -20.25 -3.29 21.38
C VAL A 128 -20.36 -1.79 21.07
N LYS A 129 -20.03 -0.92 22.04
CA LYS A 129 -20.07 0.54 21.88
C LYS A 129 -18.91 1.05 20.99
N PRO A 130 -19.18 1.71 19.84
CA PRO A 130 -18.14 2.13 18.89
C PRO A 130 -17.09 3.10 19.44
N LYS A 131 -17.48 4.03 20.34
CA LYS A 131 -16.55 5.02 20.91
C LYS A 131 -15.47 4.38 21.79
N VAL A 132 -15.83 3.33 22.53
CA VAL A 132 -14.94 2.53 23.38
C VAL A 132 -14.05 1.66 22.50
N ARG A 133 -14.67 0.93 21.56
CA ARG A 133 -13.96 0.07 20.61
C ARG A 133 -12.88 0.79 19.82
N LYS A 134 -13.22 1.93 19.21
CA LYS A 134 -12.25 2.74 18.45
C LYS A 134 -11.12 3.28 19.33
N ALA A 135 -11.40 3.59 20.60
CA ALA A 135 -10.37 4.04 21.54
C ALA A 135 -9.42 2.89 21.92
N ALA A 136 -9.95 1.69 22.17
CA ALA A 136 -9.12 0.49 22.39
C ALA A 136 -8.26 0.17 21.16
N GLN A 137 -8.87 0.11 19.96
CA GLN A 137 -8.15 -0.15 18.71
C GLN A 137 -7.04 0.87 18.45
N HIS A 138 -7.34 2.16 18.62
CA HIS A 138 -6.34 3.22 18.53
C HIS A 138 -5.23 3.04 19.58
N GLY A 139 -5.59 2.70 20.82
CA GLY A 139 -4.66 2.40 21.90
C GLY A 139 -3.69 1.27 21.53
N VAL A 140 -4.21 0.12 21.08
CA VAL A 140 -3.39 -1.02 20.60
C VAL A 140 -2.44 -0.57 19.50
N CYS A 141 -2.95 0.10 18.46
CA CYS A 141 -2.11 0.62 17.37
C CYS A 141 -1.03 1.58 17.89
N SER A 142 -1.35 2.47 18.82
CA SER A 142 -0.39 3.44 19.37
C SER A 142 0.72 2.79 20.20
N ILE A 143 0.44 1.67 20.86
CA ILE A 143 1.42 0.91 21.64
C ILE A 143 2.36 0.17 20.69
N LEU A 144 1.81 -0.66 19.79
CA LEU A 144 2.64 -1.51 18.93
C LEU A 144 3.53 -0.71 17.97
N ARG A 145 3.09 0.48 17.56
CA ARG A 145 3.82 1.34 16.63
C ARG A 145 4.69 2.39 17.31
N GLY A 146 4.44 2.68 18.59
CA GLY A 146 4.83 3.95 19.20
C GLY A 146 5.44 3.86 20.59
N SER A 147 5.66 2.66 21.13
CA SER A 147 6.38 2.49 22.39
C SER A 147 7.80 3.06 22.29
N GLU A 148 8.24 3.81 23.30
CA GLU A 148 9.49 4.59 23.23
C GLU A 148 10.72 3.73 22.96
N PHE A 149 10.74 2.51 23.50
CA PHE A 149 11.86 1.57 23.31
C PHE A 149 12.00 1.04 21.88
N LEU A 150 11.05 1.31 20.98
CA LEU A 150 11.13 0.91 19.56
C LEU A 150 11.97 1.88 18.72
N PHE A 151 12.35 3.04 19.26
CA PHE A 151 13.09 4.10 18.53
C PHE A 151 14.49 4.35 19.07
N GLY A 152 14.93 3.64 20.11
CA GLY A 152 16.26 3.79 20.70
C GLY A 152 17.31 2.83 20.14
N ASP A 153 18.56 3.03 20.51
CA ASP A 153 19.65 2.11 20.19
C ASP A 153 19.38 0.72 20.82
N GLY A 154 19.45 -0.33 20.00
CA GLY A 154 19.10 -1.69 20.43
C GLY A 154 17.61 -1.99 20.48
N ALA A 155 16.77 -1.17 19.82
CA ALA A 155 15.34 -1.42 19.70
C ALA A 155 15.06 -2.83 19.13
N PRO A 156 14.14 -3.60 19.72
CA PRO A 156 13.72 -4.87 19.16
C PRO A 156 12.99 -4.63 17.83
N PRO A 157 13.06 -5.56 16.86
CA PRO A 157 12.41 -5.41 15.56
C PRO A 157 10.89 -5.34 15.66
N HIS A 158 10.31 -5.92 16.72
CA HIS A 158 8.88 -5.94 16.96
C HIS A 158 8.57 -5.74 18.44
N HIS A 159 7.40 -5.18 18.72
CA HIS A 159 6.87 -5.05 20.07
C HIS A 159 6.58 -6.44 20.69
N PRO A 160 6.93 -6.73 21.95
CA PRO A 160 6.68 -8.04 22.58
C PRO A 160 5.22 -8.51 22.53
N ALA A 161 4.29 -7.56 22.63
CA ALA A 161 2.85 -7.84 22.54
C ALA A 161 2.36 -8.24 21.13
N ALA A 162 3.14 -8.02 20.07
CA ALA A 162 2.70 -8.19 18.67
C ALA A 162 2.14 -9.58 18.36
N ILE A 163 2.86 -10.64 18.77
CA ILE A 163 2.43 -12.03 18.55
C ILE A 163 1.10 -12.31 19.27
N SER A 164 0.96 -11.80 20.49
CA SER A 164 -0.25 -11.99 21.30
C SER A 164 -1.45 -11.27 20.70
N THR A 165 -1.23 -10.07 20.12
CA THR A 165 -2.24 -9.30 19.41
C THR A 165 -2.70 -9.99 18.14
N ALA A 166 -1.77 -10.51 17.34
CA ALA A 166 -2.09 -11.26 16.13
C ALA A 166 -2.95 -12.49 16.45
N LYS A 167 -2.56 -13.28 17.47
CA LYS A 167 -3.33 -14.44 17.93
C LYS A 167 -4.74 -14.06 18.37
N PHE A 168 -4.89 -12.98 19.13
CA PHE A 168 -6.22 -12.49 19.53
C PHE A 168 -7.08 -12.14 18.31
N CYS A 169 -6.55 -11.38 17.35
CA CYS A 169 -7.31 -11.02 16.15
C CYS A 169 -7.74 -12.25 15.35
N VAL A 170 -6.84 -13.23 15.17
CA VAL A 170 -7.17 -14.50 14.48
C VAL A 170 -8.27 -15.25 15.22
N GLN A 171 -8.14 -15.43 16.53
CA GLN A 171 -9.14 -16.14 17.36
C GLN A 171 -10.51 -15.46 17.32
N GLU A 172 -10.58 -14.14 17.40
CA GLU A 172 -11.86 -13.41 17.35
C GLU A 172 -12.53 -13.50 15.97
N ILE A 173 -11.73 -13.52 14.89
CA ILE A 173 -12.24 -13.74 13.53
C ILE A 173 -12.79 -15.17 13.40
N GLU A 174 -12.04 -16.17 13.88
CA GLU A 174 -12.44 -17.59 13.83
C GLU A 174 -13.71 -17.88 14.62
N LYS A 175 -13.79 -17.39 15.87
CA LYS A 175 -14.97 -17.55 16.73
C LYS A 175 -16.23 -16.96 16.10
N SER A 176 -16.08 -15.85 15.38
CA SER A 176 -17.21 -15.15 14.76
C SER A 176 -17.64 -15.78 13.42
N GLY A 177 -16.95 -16.82 12.94
CA GLY A 177 -17.32 -17.61 11.76
C GLY A 177 -17.38 -16.84 10.43
N GLY A 178 -16.95 -15.58 10.40
CA GLY A 178 -17.00 -14.70 9.22
C GLY A 178 -18.38 -14.52 8.58
N SER A 179 -19.47 -14.83 9.30
CA SER A 179 -20.84 -14.77 8.78
C SER A 179 -21.37 -13.32 8.73
N LYS A 180 -22.52 -13.10 8.05
CA LYS A 180 -23.15 -11.78 7.81
C LYS A 180 -23.44 -10.97 9.08
N GLU A 181 -23.53 -11.61 10.24
CA GLU A 181 -23.80 -10.98 11.54
C GLU A 181 -22.52 -10.69 12.34
N ALA A 182 -21.36 -11.11 11.84
CA ALA A 182 -20.07 -11.00 12.50
C ALA A 182 -19.47 -9.58 12.35
N THR A 183 -20.16 -8.57 12.90
CA THR A 183 -19.62 -7.20 13.05
C THR A 183 -18.24 -7.21 13.72
N THR A 184 -17.99 -8.16 14.62
CA THR A 184 -16.69 -8.46 15.23
C THR A 184 -15.61 -8.78 14.19
N THR A 185 -15.89 -9.62 13.18
CA THR A 185 -14.95 -9.89 12.09
C THR A 185 -14.56 -8.61 11.39
N LEU A 186 -15.53 -7.76 11.00
CA LEU A 186 -15.23 -6.47 10.35
C LEU A 186 -14.38 -5.54 11.24
N HIS A 187 -14.63 -5.54 12.55
CA HIS A 187 -13.84 -4.78 13.51
C HIS A 187 -12.39 -5.28 13.58
N MET A 188 -12.17 -6.60 13.58
CA MET A 188 -10.85 -7.20 13.59
C MET A 188 -10.11 -7.02 12.27
N LEU A 189 -10.78 -7.12 11.12
CA LEU A 189 -10.19 -6.83 9.81
C LEU A 189 -9.73 -5.37 9.73
N THR A 190 -10.54 -4.45 10.25
CA THR A 190 -10.18 -3.02 10.32
C THR A 190 -8.97 -2.78 11.22
N LEU A 191 -8.88 -3.50 12.34
CA LEU A 191 -7.72 -3.43 13.23
C LEU A 191 -6.47 -4.05 12.58
N LEU A 192 -6.60 -5.20 11.92
CA LEU A 192 -5.50 -5.88 11.23
C LEU A 192 -4.95 -5.04 10.08
N ARG A 193 -5.78 -4.31 9.34
CA ARG A 193 -5.32 -3.32 8.35
C ARG A 193 -4.25 -2.40 8.93
N ASP A 194 -4.44 -1.97 10.17
CA ASP A 194 -3.52 -1.05 10.83
C ASP A 194 -2.33 -1.80 11.49
N LEU A 195 -2.50 -3.03 11.94
CA LEU A 195 -1.46 -3.73 12.71
C LEU A 195 -0.54 -4.65 11.91
N LEU A 196 -0.99 -5.18 10.77
CA LEU A 196 -0.24 -6.15 9.97
C LEU A 196 1.22 -5.75 9.70
N PRO A 197 1.54 -4.50 9.30
CA PRO A 197 2.92 -4.08 9.05
C PRO A 197 3.88 -4.13 10.25
N TYR A 198 3.36 -4.33 11.46
CA TYR A 198 4.12 -4.27 12.71
C TYR A 198 4.28 -5.64 13.36
N PHE A 199 3.72 -6.68 12.76
CA PHE A 199 3.81 -8.05 13.26
C PHE A 199 5.07 -8.75 12.72
N PRO A 200 5.64 -9.72 13.46
CA PRO A 200 6.70 -10.57 12.93
C PRO A 200 6.15 -11.52 11.86
N ALA A 201 7.01 -11.97 10.94
CA ALA A 201 6.62 -12.79 9.80
C ALA A 201 5.70 -13.99 10.10
N PRO A 202 5.91 -14.80 11.16
CA PRO A 202 5.00 -15.91 11.47
C PRO A 202 3.58 -15.45 11.83
N ALA A 203 3.46 -14.31 12.50
CA ALA A 203 2.18 -13.72 12.86
C ALA A 203 1.50 -13.09 11.62
N VAL A 204 2.25 -12.42 10.76
CA VAL A 204 1.74 -11.92 9.46
C VAL A 204 1.19 -13.07 8.63
N LYS A 205 1.93 -14.18 8.51
CA LYS A 205 1.49 -15.38 7.80
C LYS A 205 0.14 -15.89 8.32
N SER A 206 0.04 -16.14 9.64
CA SER A 206 -1.19 -16.63 10.26
C SER A 206 -2.38 -15.68 10.08
N CYS A 207 -2.15 -14.37 10.17
CA CYS A 207 -3.19 -13.39 9.87
C CYS A 207 -3.60 -13.43 8.40
N CYS A 208 -2.66 -13.50 7.45
CA CYS A 208 -2.95 -13.56 6.02
C CYS A 208 -3.73 -14.84 5.64
N GLU A 209 -3.37 -16.00 6.18
CA GLU A 209 -4.13 -17.25 6.01
C GLU A 209 -5.58 -17.09 6.50
N THR A 210 -5.76 -16.41 7.63
CA THR A 210 -7.09 -16.11 8.18
C THR A 210 -7.87 -15.15 7.28
N LEU A 211 -7.22 -14.11 6.75
CA LEU A 211 -7.82 -13.16 5.80
C LEU A 211 -8.30 -13.87 4.52
N LEU A 212 -7.44 -14.71 3.91
CA LEU A 212 -7.78 -15.49 2.73
C LEU A 212 -8.96 -16.41 3.02
N ARG A 213 -8.92 -17.15 4.14
CA ARG A 213 -10.01 -18.05 4.53
C ARG A 213 -11.35 -17.33 4.66
N VAL A 214 -11.41 -16.15 5.28
CA VAL A 214 -12.69 -15.42 5.41
C VAL A 214 -13.17 -14.81 4.09
N MET A 215 -12.28 -14.55 3.14
CA MET A 215 -12.66 -14.12 1.79
C MET A 215 -13.40 -15.21 1.02
N THR A 216 -13.18 -16.49 1.32
CA THR A 216 -13.91 -17.62 0.68
C THR A 216 -15.41 -17.63 1.03
N LEU A 217 -15.80 -16.99 2.13
CA LEU A 217 -17.20 -16.86 2.56
C LEU A 217 -18.01 -15.90 1.67
N SER A 218 -17.37 -15.26 0.67
CA SER A 218 -18.01 -14.46 -0.39
C SER A 218 -18.88 -13.30 0.12
N HIS A 219 -18.56 -12.77 1.31
CA HIS A 219 -19.25 -11.60 1.85
C HIS A 219 -18.55 -10.31 1.41
N VAL A 220 -19.23 -9.50 0.61
CA VAL A 220 -18.67 -8.30 -0.05
C VAL A 220 -17.89 -7.38 0.90
N LEU A 221 -18.45 -7.05 2.07
CA LEU A 221 -17.77 -6.16 3.03
C LEU A 221 -16.55 -6.81 3.69
N VAL A 222 -16.59 -8.12 3.93
CA VAL A 222 -15.47 -8.86 4.53
C VAL A 222 -14.33 -8.91 3.53
N THR A 223 -14.63 -9.26 2.28
CA THR A 223 -13.65 -9.25 1.19
C THR A 223 -13.05 -7.87 0.99
N ALA A 224 -13.87 -6.81 0.96
CA ALA A 224 -13.37 -5.44 0.83
C ALA A 224 -12.46 -5.02 2.01
N CYS A 225 -12.81 -5.38 3.24
CA CYS A 225 -11.98 -5.10 4.42
C CYS A 225 -10.67 -5.92 4.42
N ALA A 226 -10.72 -7.18 3.99
CA ALA A 226 -9.54 -8.03 3.85
C ALA A 226 -8.59 -7.50 2.76
N MET A 227 -9.11 -7.10 1.59
CA MET A 227 -8.32 -6.44 0.55
C MET A 227 -7.66 -5.17 1.05
N LYS A 228 -8.37 -4.33 1.82
CA LYS A 228 -7.76 -3.14 2.46
C LYS A 228 -6.63 -3.51 3.42
N ALA A 229 -6.76 -4.62 4.15
CA ALA A 229 -5.72 -5.11 5.04
C ALA A 229 -4.48 -5.58 4.28
N PHE A 230 -4.64 -6.35 3.19
CA PHE A 230 -3.54 -6.72 2.29
C PHE A 230 -2.87 -5.51 1.66
N HIS A 231 -3.65 -4.58 1.12
CA HIS A 231 -3.13 -3.35 0.56
C HIS A 231 -2.27 -2.60 1.57
N SER A 232 -2.75 -2.44 2.82
CA SER A 232 -2.01 -1.78 3.90
C SER A 232 -0.70 -2.50 4.24
N LEU A 233 -0.71 -3.84 4.30
CA LEU A 233 0.49 -4.66 4.54
C LEU A 233 1.57 -4.38 3.49
N PHE A 234 1.21 -4.40 2.21
CA PHE A 234 2.17 -4.20 1.12
C PHE A 234 2.58 -2.73 0.95
N ALA A 235 1.63 -1.80 1.09
CA ALA A 235 1.89 -0.37 0.96
C ALA A 235 2.83 0.16 2.06
N ALA A 236 2.82 -0.45 3.24
CA ALA A 236 3.72 -0.10 4.33
C ALA A 236 5.20 -0.40 4.03
N GLN A 237 5.50 -1.22 3.02
CA GLN A 237 6.86 -1.62 2.63
C GLN A 237 7.69 -2.10 3.83
N SER A 238 7.08 -3.01 4.58
CA SER A 238 7.59 -3.47 5.87
C SER A 238 8.94 -4.17 5.70
N SER A 239 9.77 -4.12 6.74
CA SER A 239 11.08 -4.80 6.79
C SER A 239 10.97 -6.30 6.41
N PRO A 240 12.03 -6.91 5.84
CA PRO A 240 12.09 -8.36 5.61
C PRO A 240 11.77 -9.22 6.84
N MET A 241 11.96 -8.67 8.06
CA MET A 241 11.60 -9.33 9.32
C MET A 241 10.07 -9.46 9.54
N CYS A 242 9.31 -8.53 8.97
CA CYS A 242 7.85 -8.52 8.96
C CYS A 242 7.29 -9.33 7.79
N LEU A 243 7.82 -9.11 6.59
CA LEU A 243 7.31 -9.73 5.36
C LEU A 243 8.49 -10.12 4.45
N PRO A 244 9.00 -11.36 4.58
CA PRO A 244 10.02 -11.89 3.68
C PRO A 244 9.52 -11.99 2.24
N ALA A 245 10.44 -11.94 1.26
CA ALA A 245 10.12 -12.03 -0.16
C ALA A 245 9.31 -13.28 -0.52
N GLU A 246 9.71 -14.43 0.01
CA GLU A 246 9.03 -15.72 -0.22
C GLU A 246 7.59 -15.71 0.32
N LEU A 247 7.36 -15.14 1.51
CA LEU A 247 6.01 -15.03 2.06
C LEU A 247 5.15 -14.05 1.23
N ASN A 248 5.74 -12.94 0.76
CA ASN A 248 5.04 -12.01 -0.13
C ASN A 248 4.63 -12.71 -1.44
N ALA A 249 5.53 -13.45 -2.08
CA ALA A 249 5.24 -14.23 -3.29
C ALA A 249 4.14 -15.27 -3.06
N GLN A 250 4.16 -16.00 -1.94
CA GLN A 250 3.10 -16.94 -1.57
C GLN A 250 1.74 -16.27 -1.41
N ILE A 251 1.68 -15.08 -0.79
CA ILE A 251 0.44 -14.32 -0.66
C ILE A 251 -0.05 -13.83 -2.03
N ILE A 252 0.85 -13.32 -2.89
CA ILE A 252 0.53 -12.95 -4.27
C ILE A 252 -0.08 -14.13 -5.03
N MET A 253 0.52 -15.32 -4.92
CA MET A 253 0.01 -16.53 -5.54
C MET A 253 -1.40 -16.87 -5.07
N ALA A 254 -1.65 -16.82 -3.76
CA ALA A 254 -2.97 -17.09 -3.19
C ALA A 254 -4.01 -16.04 -3.61
N LEU A 255 -3.62 -14.76 -3.76
CA LEU A 255 -4.54 -13.68 -4.15
C LEU A 255 -5.04 -13.82 -5.60
N TYR A 256 -4.35 -14.55 -6.47
CA TYR A 256 -4.85 -14.83 -7.81
C TYR A 256 -6.10 -15.72 -7.83
N ASP A 257 -6.34 -16.52 -6.79
CA ASP A 257 -7.57 -17.32 -6.68
C ASP A 257 -8.81 -16.45 -6.36
N TYR A 258 -8.58 -15.16 -6.04
CA TYR A 258 -9.61 -14.17 -5.69
C TYR A 258 -9.74 -13.05 -6.73
N VAL A 259 -9.29 -13.28 -7.97
CA VAL A 259 -9.50 -12.34 -9.08
C VAL A 259 -11.02 -12.12 -9.26
N PRO A 260 -11.52 -10.88 -9.11
CA PRO A 260 -12.95 -10.59 -9.27
C PRO A 260 -13.40 -10.66 -10.73
N ASN A 261 -14.71 -10.69 -10.95
CA ASN A 261 -15.27 -10.59 -12.30
C ASN A 261 -14.99 -9.21 -12.90
N GLU A 262 -14.77 -9.14 -14.22
CA GLU A 262 -14.49 -7.89 -14.97
C GLU A 262 -15.62 -6.85 -14.87
N ASN A 263 -16.83 -7.29 -14.52
CA ASN A 263 -18.00 -6.42 -14.31
C ASN A 263 -18.08 -5.86 -12.87
N ASP A 264 -17.36 -6.46 -11.91
CA ASP A 264 -17.38 -6.08 -10.51
C ASP A 264 -16.40 -4.94 -10.24
N LEU A 265 -16.81 -3.72 -10.57
CA LEU A 265 -16.01 -2.50 -10.47
C LEU A 265 -15.22 -2.39 -9.16
N GLN A 266 -15.90 -2.31 -8.01
CA GLN A 266 -15.24 -2.03 -6.73
C GLN A 266 -14.30 -3.15 -6.26
N PRO A 267 -14.69 -4.44 -6.29
CA PRO A 267 -13.77 -5.54 -6.01
C PRO A 267 -12.55 -5.57 -6.92
N LEU A 268 -12.72 -5.37 -8.23
CA LEU A 268 -11.61 -5.44 -9.19
C LEU A 268 -10.61 -4.29 -8.98
N LEU A 269 -11.09 -3.07 -8.74
CA LEU A 269 -10.23 -1.93 -8.37
C LEU A 269 -9.42 -2.21 -7.10
N ALA A 270 -10.07 -2.78 -6.07
CA ALA A 270 -9.40 -3.13 -4.83
C ALA A 270 -8.34 -4.23 -5.05
N TRP A 271 -8.64 -5.24 -5.87
CA TRP A 271 -7.72 -6.32 -6.20
C TRP A 271 -6.50 -5.80 -6.98
N LEU A 272 -6.70 -4.97 -8.02
CA LEU A 272 -5.61 -4.35 -8.78
C LEU A 272 -4.68 -3.53 -7.88
N ALA A 273 -5.26 -2.69 -7.00
CA ALA A 273 -4.47 -1.89 -6.07
C ALA A 273 -3.66 -2.76 -5.09
N VAL A 274 -4.22 -3.86 -4.58
CA VAL A 274 -3.48 -4.82 -3.74
C VAL A 274 -2.33 -5.45 -4.52
N MET A 275 -2.60 -5.93 -5.73
CA MET A 275 -1.62 -6.64 -6.55
C MET A 275 -0.49 -5.73 -7.02
N GLU A 276 -0.79 -4.48 -7.37
CA GLU A 276 0.22 -3.45 -7.66
C GLU A 276 1.18 -3.29 -6.48
N ARG A 277 0.64 -3.02 -5.28
CA ARG A 277 1.47 -2.81 -4.08
C ARG A 277 2.22 -4.06 -3.66
N ALA A 278 1.63 -5.25 -3.83
CA ALA A 278 2.27 -6.52 -3.50
C ALA A 278 3.52 -6.76 -4.36
N HIS A 279 3.43 -6.53 -5.67
CA HIS A 279 4.56 -6.68 -6.59
C HIS A 279 5.60 -5.57 -6.41
N VAL A 280 5.19 -4.32 -6.18
CA VAL A 280 6.14 -3.23 -5.85
C VAL A 280 6.92 -3.54 -4.57
N ASN A 281 6.24 -4.07 -3.55
CA ASN A 281 6.90 -4.51 -2.33
C ASN A 281 7.83 -5.71 -2.59
N LEU A 282 7.41 -6.66 -3.43
CA LEU A 282 8.23 -7.83 -3.78
C LEU A 282 9.49 -7.41 -4.53
N ALA A 283 9.40 -6.50 -5.49
CA ALA A 283 10.54 -5.99 -6.26
C ALA A 283 11.61 -5.36 -5.36
N LYS A 284 11.19 -4.64 -4.31
CA LYS A 284 12.09 -4.03 -3.31
C LYS A 284 12.79 -5.06 -2.43
N LEU A 285 12.15 -6.20 -2.17
CA LEU A 285 12.72 -7.28 -1.35
C LEU A 285 13.60 -8.22 -2.19
N GLN A 286 13.11 -8.63 -3.35
CA GLN A 286 13.76 -9.56 -4.27
C GLN A 286 13.17 -9.40 -5.69
N TRP A 287 13.92 -8.71 -6.55
CA TRP A 287 13.46 -8.32 -7.88
C TRP A 287 13.33 -9.49 -8.85
N ASP A 288 14.21 -10.50 -8.76
CA ASP A 288 14.25 -11.68 -9.63
C ASP A 288 12.98 -12.53 -9.44
N LEU A 289 12.59 -12.72 -8.18
CA LEU A 289 11.35 -13.38 -7.81
C LEU A 289 10.14 -12.57 -8.30
N CYS A 290 10.16 -11.23 -8.12
CA CYS A 290 9.08 -10.37 -8.62
C CYS A 290 8.88 -10.49 -10.13
N LEU A 291 9.96 -10.44 -10.92
CA LEU A 291 9.89 -10.58 -12.37
C LEU A 291 9.23 -11.89 -12.80
N GLY A 292 9.49 -12.98 -12.07
CA GLY A 292 8.86 -14.27 -12.33
C GLY A 292 7.34 -14.23 -12.30
N HIS A 293 6.76 -13.37 -11.45
CA HIS A 293 5.33 -13.25 -11.21
C HIS A 293 4.62 -12.19 -12.07
N LEU A 294 5.33 -11.16 -12.54
CA LEU A 294 4.73 -10.05 -13.30
C LEU A 294 3.99 -10.43 -14.59
N PRO A 295 4.45 -11.39 -15.43
CA PRO A 295 3.76 -11.72 -16.67
C PRO A 295 2.29 -12.13 -16.46
N ARG A 296 1.97 -12.83 -15.36
CA ARG A 296 0.60 -13.23 -15.05
C ARG A 296 -0.27 -12.01 -14.74
N LEU A 297 0.24 -11.06 -13.96
CA LEU A 297 -0.48 -9.82 -13.65
C LEU A 297 -0.67 -8.97 -14.91
N PHE A 298 0.33 -8.89 -15.79
CA PHE A 298 0.22 -8.16 -17.06
C PHE A 298 -0.91 -8.72 -17.93
N SER A 299 -1.00 -10.04 -18.07
CA SER A 299 -2.10 -10.67 -18.82
C SER A 299 -3.48 -10.34 -18.21
N ILE A 300 -3.64 -10.42 -16.89
CA ILE A 300 -4.92 -10.10 -16.22
C ILE A 300 -5.26 -8.60 -16.33
N ALA A 301 -4.28 -7.72 -16.15
CA ALA A 301 -4.49 -6.28 -16.26
C ALA A 301 -4.81 -5.86 -17.72
N MET A 302 -4.25 -6.54 -18.72
CA MET A 302 -4.65 -6.33 -20.12
C MET A 302 -6.10 -6.76 -20.34
N ASN A 303 -6.54 -7.91 -19.82
CA ASN A 303 -7.96 -8.32 -19.91
C ASN A 303 -8.90 -7.27 -19.27
N CYS A 304 -8.47 -6.58 -18.22
CA CYS A 304 -9.25 -5.51 -17.59
C CYS A 304 -9.55 -4.34 -18.55
N PHE A 305 -8.81 -4.19 -19.66
CA PHE A 305 -9.10 -3.18 -20.67
C PHE A 305 -10.37 -3.47 -21.47
N LEU A 306 -10.87 -4.71 -21.43
CA LEU A 306 -12.16 -5.11 -22.02
C LEU A 306 -13.35 -4.80 -21.10
N SER A 307 -13.10 -4.30 -19.89
CA SER A 307 -14.16 -3.96 -18.94
C SER A 307 -15.04 -2.83 -19.47
N PRO A 308 -16.38 -2.88 -19.24
CA PRO A 308 -17.27 -1.78 -19.59
C PRO A 308 -17.06 -0.53 -18.71
N HIS A 309 -16.31 -0.65 -17.60
CA HIS A 309 -16.07 0.44 -16.67
C HIS A 309 -14.75 1.14 -16.96
N SER A 310 -14.78 2.40 -17.40
CA SER A 310 -13.56 3.17 -17.68
C SER A 310 -12.61 3.26 -16.48
N GLN A 311 -13.13 3.32 -15.26
CA GLN A 311 -12.34 3.32 -14.03
C GLN A 311 -11.46 2.08 -13.88
N VAL A 312 -11.93 0.90 -14.35
CA VAL A 312 -11.15 -0.34 -14.34
C VAL A 312 -10.02 -0.26 -15.35
N VAL A 313 -10.30 0.25 -16.56
CA VAL A 313 -9.30 0.45 -17.62
C VAL A 313 -8.21 1.41 -17.14
N ASP A 314 -8.60 2.54 -16.53
CA ASP A 314 -7.68 3.54 -15.98
C ASP A 314 -6.80 2.95 -14.88
N ALA A 315 -7.40 2.20 -13.94
CA ALA A 315 -6.67 1.55 -12.86
C ALA A 315 -5.69 0.49 -13.37
N ALA A 316 -6.10 -0.34 -14.32
CA ALA A 316 -5.23 -1.34 -14.93
C ALA A 316 -4.06 -0.69 -15.68
N SER A 317 -4.31 0.38 -16.43
CA SER A 317 -3.28 1.14 -17.15
C SER A 317 -2.26 1.76 -16.18
N GLN A 318 -2.76 2.34 -15.08
CA GLN A 318 -1.93 2.89 -14.03
C GLN A 318 -1.10 1.79 -13.34
N THR A 319 -1.69 0.64 -13.03
CA THR A 319 -0.97 -0.49 -12.44
C THR A 319 0.16 -0.99 -13.34
N LEU A 320 -0.11 -1.20 -14.64
CA LEU A 320 0.94 -1.58 -15.60
C LEU A 320 2.05 -0.52 -15.66
N THR A 321 1.69 0.76 -15.68
CA THR A 321 2.65 1.88 -15.69
C THR A 321 3.51 1.92 -14.43
N VAL A 322 2.92 1.73 -13.24
CA VAL A 322 3.66 1.70 -11.96
C VAL A 322 4.62 0.52 -11.94
N LEU A 323 4.18 -0.67 -12.36
CA LEU A 323 5.03 -1.86 -12.36
C LEU A 323 6.20 -1.74 -13.35
N LEU A 324 5.98 -1.14 -14.52
CA LEU A 324 7.07 -0.87 -15.46
C LEU A 324 8.12 0.07 -14.86
N ASN A 325 7.69 1.15 -14.20
CA ASN A 325 8.61 2.14 -13.65
C ASN A 325 9.30 1.70 -12.35
N GLU A 326 8.57 1.07 -11.42
CA GLU A 326 9.10 0.72 -10.10
C GLU A 326 9.71 -0.68 -10.04
N CYS A 327 9.26 -1.63 -10.86
CA CYS A 327 9.73 -3.01 -10.81
C CYS A 327 10.63 -3.41 -11.98
N VAL A 328 10.39 -2.88 -13.18
CA VAL A 328 11.10 -3.33 -14.40
C VAL A 328 12.25 -2.39 -14.77
N ALA A 329 11.99 -1.09 -14.90
CA ALA A 329 12.99 -0.10 -15.34
C ALA A 329 14.32 -0.12 -14.55
N PRO A 330 14.32 -0.24 -13.20
CA PRO A 330 15.56 -0.27 -12.44
C PRO A 330 16.48 -1.45 -12.79
N LEU A 331 15.88 -2.58 -13.20
CA LEU A 331 16.61 -3.79 -13.55
C LEU A 331 17.11 -3.77 -14.99
N VAL A 332 16.31 -3.22 -15.91
CA VAL A 332 16.64 -3.30 -17.34
C VAL A 332 17.93 -2.55 -17.68
N ALA A 333 18.29 -1.54 -16.89
CA ALA A 333 19.60 -0.89 -16.98
C ALA A 333 20.79 -1.84 -16.70
N GLU A 334 20.58 -2.89 -15.89
CA GLU A 334 21.59 -3.90 -15.56
C GLU A 334 21.58 -5.09 -16.53
N LEU A 335 20.53 -5.21 -17.36
CA LEU A 335 20.45 -6.23 -18.39
C LEU A 335 21.25 -5.80 -19.63
N GLY A 336 22.02 -6.72 -20.20
CA GLY A 336 22.58 -6.54 -21.54
C GLY A 336 21.50 -6.55 -22.63
N LEU A 337 21.91 -6.38 -23.88
CA LEU A 337 21.00 -6.46 -25.04
C LEU A 337 20.26 -7.80 -25.07
N VAL A 338 18.93 -7.73 -25.07
CA VAL A 338 18.03 -8.89 -25.10
C VAL A 338 17.81 -9.33 -26.54
N SER A 339 18.38 -10.48 -26.91
CA SER A 339 18.19 -11.09 -28.23
C SER A 339 16.83 -11.79 -28.34
N SER A 340 16.24 -11.74 -29.54
CA SER A 340 14.93 -12.29 -29.87
C SER A 340 14.91 -13.82 -30.06
N ALA A 341 16.08 -14.46 -30.26
CA ALA A 341 16.15 -15.86 -30.70
C ALA A 341 15.85 -16.89 -29.58
N THR A 342 16.26 -16.63 -28.34
CA THR A 342 15.96 -17.46 -27.15
C THR A 342 16.12 -16.64 -25.86
N PRO A 343 15.14 -15.81 -25.48
CA PRO A 343 15.22 -15.10 -24.23
C PRO A 343 15.17 -16.11 -23.07
N SER A 344 16.17 -16.06 -22.19
CA SER A 344 16.26 -16.89 -20.99
C SER A 344 16.27 -16.02 -19.73
N GLY A 345 15.86 -16.59 -18.59
CA GLY A 345 15.79 -15.86 -17.32
C GLY A 345 14.91 -14.60 -17.39
N SER A 346 15.39 -13.51 -16.80
CA SER A 346 14.67 -12.22 -16.67
C SER A 346 14.20 -11.64 -18.00
N ALA A 347 14.99 -11.79 -19.06
CA ALA A 347 14.63 -11.33 -20.39
C ALA A 347 13.35 -12.01 -20.92
N ALA A 348 13.17 -13.30 -20.63
CA ALA A 348 11.98 -14.05 -21.06
C ALA A 348 10.69 -13.51 -20.43
N HIS A 349 10.75 -13.08 -19.17
CA HIS A 349 9.62 -12.49 -18.47
C HIS A 349 9.24 -11.14 -19.08
N ILE A 350 10.22 -10.28 -19.36
CA ILE A 350 10.00 -8.98 -20.00
C ILE A 350 9.41 -9.16 -21.40
N CYS A 351 9.91 -10.11 -22.19
CA CYS A 351 9.35 -10.43 -23.51
C CYS A 351 7.89 -10.86 -23.41
N LYS A 352 7.54 -11.74 -22.45
CA LYS A 352 6.14 -12.17 -22.24
C LYS A 352 5.24 -11.01 -21.86
N MET A 353 5.70 -10.12 -20.97
CA MET A 353 4.97 -8.91 -20.58
C MET A 353 4.75 -7.99 -21.78
N PHE A 354 5.77 -7.77 -22.60
CA PHE A 354 5.67 -6.94 -23.80
C PHE A 354 4.67 -7.52 -24.80
N ARG A 355 4.74 -8.83 -25.09
CA ARG A 355 3.80 -9.50 -25.99
C ARG A 355 2.35 -9.38 -25.51
N ALA A 356 2.10 -9.46 -24.21
CA ALA A 356 0.75 -9.25 -23.66
C ALA A 356 0.23 -7.83 -23.91
N VAL A 357 1.09 -6.81 -23.83
CA VAL A 357 0.70 -5.42 -24.13
C VAL A 357 0.57 -5.19 -25.64
N GLU A 358 1.43 -5.78 -26.46
CA GLU A 358 1.40 -5.71 -27.93
C GLU A 358 0.09 -6.30 -28.50
N GLU A 359 -0.41 -7.38 -27.92
CA GLU A 359 -1.73 -7.95 -28.27
C GLU A 359 -2.87 -6.93 -28.05
N GLY A 360 -2.68 -5.94 -27.19
CA GLY A 360 -3.56 -4.79 -27.00
C GLY A 360 -3.80 -3.94 -28.25
N LEU A 361 -2.96 -4.06 -29.28
CA LEU A 361 -3.15 -3.36 -30.56
C LEU A 361 -4.19 -4.04 -31.47
N THR A 362 -4.65 -5.24 -31.12
CA THR A 362 -5.70 -5.93 -31.87
C THR A 362 -7.06 -5.22 -31.72
N TYR A 363 -7.96 -5.46 -32.68
CA TYR A 363 -9.25 -4.77 -32.74
C TYR A 363 -10.16 -5.03 -31.52
N GLN A 364 -9.99 -6.15 -30.82
CA GLN A 364 -10.77 -6.45 -29.60
C GLN A 364 -10.58 -5.38 -28.50
N TYR A 365 -9.42 -4.71 -28.48
CA TYR A 365 -9.07 -3.65 -27.53
C TYR A 365 -9.30 -2.24 -28.09
N HIS A 366 -10.02 -2.09 -29.21
CA HIS A 366 -10.21 -0.81 -29.89
C HIS A 366 -10.67 0.32 -28.94
N ALA A 367 -11.61 0.04 -28.05
CA ALA A 367 -12.12 1.00 -27.07
C ALA A 367 -11.07 1.46 -26.04
N ALA A 368 -10.00 0.68 -25.83
CA ALA A 368 -8.93 0.94 -24.87
C ALA A 368 -7.58 1.26 -25.54
N TRP A 369 -7.53 1.47 -26.87
CA TRP A 369 -6.28 1.75 -27.58
C TRP A 369 -5.53 2.95 -27.02
N ALA A 370 -6.22 3.97 -26.52
CA ALA A 370 -5.56 5.08 -25.82
C ALA A 370 -4.72 4.58 -24.63
N SER A 371 -5.30 3.74 -23.77
CA SER A 371 -4.62 3.15 -22.62
C SER A 371 -3.49 2.19 -23.05
N VAL A 372 -3.70 1.39 -24.10
CA VAL A 372 -2.66 0.50 -24.65
C VAL A 372 -1.46 1.31 -25.14
N LEU A 373 -1.69 2.38 -25.91
CA LEU A 373 -0.63 3.26 -26.41
C LEU A 373 0.14 3.92 -25.26
N GLN A 374 -0.55 4.30 -24.19
CA GLN A 374 0.09 4.86 -22.99
C GLN A 374 0.99 3.83 -22.31
N VAL A 375 0.54 2.58 -22.13
CA VAL A 375 1.36 1.52 -21.55
C VAL A 375 2.55 1.18 -22.45
N LEU A 376 2.35 1.04 -23.77
CA LEU A 376 3.44 0.83 -24.74
C LEU A 376 4.49 1.94 -24.66
N ARG A 377 4.05 3.19 -24.57
CA ARG A 377 4.96 4.35 -24.41
C ARG A 377 5.83 4.21 -23.17
N VAL A 378 5.25 3.82 -22.04
CA VAL A 378 6.01 3.60 -20.80
C VAL A 378 6.95 2.41 -20.96
N PHE A 379 6.52 1.35 -21.64
CA PHE A 379 7.34 0.17 -21.91
C PHE A 379 8.56 0.50 -22.77
N PHE A 380 8.39 1.30 -23.82
CA PHE A 380 9.49 1.79 -24.67
C PHE A 380 10.47 2.67 -23.88
N LYS A 381 9.96 3.50 -22.96
CA LYS A 381 10.83 4.29 -22.08
C LYS A 381 11.63 3.42 -21.10
N ALA A 382 10.98 2.43 -20.50
CA ALA A 382 11.57 1.58 -19.48
C ALA A 382 12.55 0.55 -20.05
N CYS A 383 12.26 0.00 -21.23
CA CYS A 383 12.95 -1.18 -21.74
C CYS A 383 13.51 -1.03 -23.16
N GLY A 384 13.28 0.09 -23.84
CA GLY A 384 13.55 0.23 -25.27
C GLY A 384 15.01 0.02 -25.62
N GLN A 385 15.95 0.56 -24.85
CA GLN A 385 17.38 0.51 -25.15
C GLN A 385 17.93 -0.93 -25.19
N GLN A 386 17.42 -1.83 -24.35
CA GLN A 386 17.93 -3.20 -24.20
C GLN A 386 17.05 -4.22 -24.92
N CYS A 387 15.75 -3.93 -25.09
CA CYS A 387 14.76 -4.87 -25.61
C CYS A 387 14.23 -4.51 -27.00
N HIS A 388 14.78 -3.49 -27.68
CA HIS A 388 14.32 -3.09 -29.02
C HIS A 388 14.21 -4.22 -30.06
N PRO A 389 15.03 -5.29 -30.09
CA PRO A 389 14.89 -6.35 -31.10
C PRO A 389 13.56 -7.09 -31.03
N VAL A 390 12.92 -7.12 -29.85
CA VAL A 390 11.62 -7.78 -29.65
C VAL A 390 10.46 -6.85 -30.03
N MET A 391 10.71 -5.54 -30.05
CA MET A 391 9.70 -4.49 -30.22
C MET A 391 9.50 -4.06 -31.67
N GLN A 392 10.39 -4.47 -32.59
CA GLN A 392 10.38 -4.05 -34.00
C GLN A 392 9.03 -4.27 -34.70
N LYS A 393 8.39 -5.43 -34.50
CA LYS A 393 7.07 -5.73 -35.08
C LYS A 393 5.95 -4.84 -34.53
N CYS A 394 6.06 -4.44 -33.27
CA CYS A 394 5.11 -3.52 -32.66
C CYS A 394 5.23 -2.12 -33.27
N LEU A 395 6.45 -1.64 -33.56
CA LEU A 395 6.67 -0.37 -34.25
C LEU A 395 6.01 -0.36 -35.64
N GLN A 396 6.15 -1.45 -36.40
CA GLN A 396 5.45 -1.64 -37.68
C GLN A 396 3.93 -1.60 -37.49
N SER A 397 3.41 -2.35 -36.51
CA SER A 397 1.98 -2.38 -36.22
C SER A 397 1.42 -1.01 -35.84
N LEU A 398 2.19 -0.18 -35.11
CA LEU A 398 1.81 1.20 -34.80
C LEU A 398 1.78 2.09 -36.04
N ALA A 399 2.75 1.95 -36.95
CA ALA A 399 2.75 2.69 -38.21
C ALA A 399 1.54 2.32 -39.09
N ASP A 400 1.26 1.03 -39.23
CA ASP A 400 0.09 0.52 -39.97
C ASP A 400 -1.22 1.05 -39.37
N LEU A 401 -1.35 1.03 -38.05
CA LEU A 401 -2.52 1.54 -37.34
C LEU A 401 -2.69 3.06 -37.56
N ARG A 402 -1.58 3.82 -37.54
CA ARG A 402 -1.58 5.27 -37.76
C ARG A 402 -1.98 5.65 -39.18
N SER A 403 -1.62 4.81 -40.15
CA SER A 403 -1.96 4.94 -41.58
C SER A 403 -3.38 4.49 -41.91
N SER A 404 -4.08 3.83 -40.97
CA SER A 404 -5.48 3.43 -41.16
C SER A 404 -6.43 4.64 -41.27
N SER A 405 -7.46 4.51 -42.10
CA SER A 405 -8.46 5.55 -42.27
C SER A 405 -9.24 5.77 -40.98
N HIS A 406 -9.26 7.02 -40.49
CA HIS A 406 -9.97 7.47 -39.28
C HIS A 406 -9.42 6.99 -37.93
N PHE A 407 -8.12 6.69 -37.82
CA PHE A 407 -7.50 6.43 -36.52
C PHE A 407 -7.64 7.64 -35.55
N PRO A 408 -8.28 7.50 -34.37
CA PRO A 408 -8.64 8.65 -33.54
C PRO A 408 -7.51 9.14 -32.62
N HIS A 409 -6.47 8.33 -32.38
CA HIS A 409 -5.44 8.61 -31.36
C HIS A 409 -4.08 8.97 -31.94
N THR A 410 -4.06 9.67 -33.09
CA THR A 410 -2.85 10.03 -33.84
C THR A 410 -1.78 10.68 -32.96
N VAL A 411 -2.16 11.72 -32.19
CA VAL A 411 -1.24 12.44 -31.30
C VAL A 411 -0.60 11.53 -30.26
N LEU A 412 -1.37 10.62 -29.66
CA LEU A 412 -0.86 9.72 -28.64
C LEU A 412 0.07 8.68 -29.24
N LEU A 413 -0.25 8.17 -30.43
CA LEU A 413 0.59 7.25 -31.18
C LEU A 413 1.92 7.90 -31.58
N ASP A 414 1.87 9.13 -32.08
CA ASP A 414 3.05 9.92 -32.42
C ASP A 414 3.96 10.12 -31.17
N GLN A 415 3.36 10.33 -29.99
CA GLN A 415 4.10 10.39 -28.72
C GLN A 415 4.65 9.02 -28.26
N THR A 416 3.97 7.92 -28.59
CA THR A 416 4.42 6.55 -28.30
C THR A 416 5.61 6.19 -29.18
N LEU A 417 5.55 6.46 -30.49
CA LEU A 417 6.70 6.30 -31.39
C LEU A 417 7.83 7.27 -31.05
N GLY A 418 7.52 8.51 -30.68
CA GLY A 418 8.51 9.46 -30.20
C GLY A 418 9.27 8.94 -28.97
N ALA A 419 8.60 8.23 -28.06
CA ALA A 419 9.28 7.57 -26.95
C ALA A 419 10.20 6.43 -27.41
N ALA A 420 9.83 5.67 -28.43
CA ALA A 420 10.71 4.67 -29.03
C ALA A 420 11.93 5.32 -29.71
N VAL A 421 11.75 6.41 -30.46
CA VAL A 421 12.85 7.18 -31.07
C VAL A 421 13.83 7.68 -30.00
N ALA A 422 13.31 8.22 -28.90
CA ALA A 422 14.13 8.77 -27.82
C ALA A 422 14.97 7.71 -27.09
N THR A 423 14.47 6.47 -26.95
CA THR A 423 15.16 5.42 -26.19
C THR A 423 15.89 4.37 -27.03
N MET A 424 15.36 4.00 -28.20
CA MET A 424 15.94 3.02 -29.11
C MET A 424 16.85 3.67 -30.15
N GLY A 425 16.67 4.96 -30.40
CA GLY A 425 17.36 5.71 -31.45
C GLY A 425 16.62 5.69 -32.79
N PRO A 426 16.89 6.68 -33.67
CA PRO A 426 16.21 6.82 -34.95
C PRO A 426 16.52 5.68 -35.92
N GLU A 427 17.73 5.10 -35.86
CA GLU A 427 18.15 4.00 -36.73
C GLU A 427 17.26 2.76 -36.56
N VAL A 428 17.05 2.32 -35.31
CA VAL A 428 16.21 1.17 -34.98
C VAL A 428 14.76 1.38 -35.40
N VAL A 429 14.24 2.59 -35.20
CA VAL A 429 12.86 2.92 -35.57
C VAL A 429 12.71 2.96 -37.09
N LEU A 430 13.67 3.52 -37.82
CA LEU A 430 13.64 3.60 -39.28
C LEU A 430 13.91 2.26 -39.97
N GLU A 431 14.66 1.35 -39.32
CA GLU A 431 14.77 -0.03 -39.77
C GLU A 431 13.44 -0.78 -39.65
N ALA A 432 12.65 -0.48 -38.61
CA ALA A 432 11.32 -1.05 -38.42
C ALA A 432 10.28 -0.42 -39.35
N VAL A 433 10.26 0.91 -39.43
CA VAL A 433 9.30 1.75 -40.14
C VAL A 433 10.09 2.67 -41.08
N PRO A 434 10.45 2.19 -42.29
CA PRO A 434 11.17 3.01 -43.26
C PRO A 434 10.33 4.19 -43.70
N LEU A 435 10.97 5.31 -44.06
CA LEU A 435 10.25 6.47 -44.61
C LEU A 435 9.64 6.19 -45.99
N ASP A 436 10.07 5.10 -46.63
CA ASP A 436 9.69 4.68 -47.99
C ASP A 436 9.89 5.78 -49.03
N ILE A 437 11.09 6.37 -49.00
CA ILE A 437 11.53 7.43 -49.90
C ILE A 437 12.94 7.15 -50.44
N ASP A 438 13.18 7.53 -51.68
CA ASP A 438 14.47 7.46 -52.38
C ASP A 438 14.99 8.85 -52.82
N GLY A 439 14.19 9.90 -52.59
CA GLY A 439 14.53 11.29 -52.92
C GLY A 439 14.19 11.69 -54.35
N THR A 440 13.43 10.88 -55.08
CA THR A 440 12.90 11.20 -56.41
C THR A 440 11.43 11.61 -56.40
N GLU A 441 10.85 11.76 -55.22
CA GLU A 441 9.43 12.03 -55.03
C GLU A 441 9.04 13.42 -55.54
N GLU A 442 8.02 13.48 -56.40
CA GLU A 442 7.51 14.74 -56.95
C GLU A 442 6.73 15.57 -55.92
N THR A 443 6.28 14.95 -54.83
CA THR A 443 5.51 15.61 -53.77
C THR A 443 6.03 15.19 -52.40
N LEU A 444 6.00 16.13 -51.44
CA LEU A 444 6.40 15.89 -50.05
C LEU A 444 5.37 15.08 -49.23
N ASP A 445 4.33 14.56 -49.87
CA ASP A 445 3.26 13.75 -49.25
C ASP A 445 3.50 12.26 -49.51
N PHE A 446 4.57 11.73 -48.92
CA PHE A 446 4.94 10.31 -48.99
C PHE A 446 4.39 9.52 -47.79
N PRO A 447 4.30 8.17 -47.86
CA PRO A 447 3.52 7.34 -46.93
C PRO A 447 3.79 7.56 -45.43
N HIS A 448 5.05 7.79 -45.05
CA HIS A 448 5.45 8.01 -43.66
C HIS A 448 5.99 9.43 -43.38
N SER A 449 5.54 10.43 -44.15
CA SER A 449 5.94 11.84 -43.98
C SER A 449 5.66 12.39 -42.58
N TRP A 450 4.61 11.88 -41.92
CA TRP A 450 4.25 12.20 -40.53
C TRP A 450 5.30 11.78 -39.49
N LEU A 451 6.21 10.85 -39.82
CA LEU A 451 7.29 10.42 -38.93
C LEU A 451 8.40 11.48 -38.82
N LEU A 452 8.56 12.36 -39.82
CA LEU A 452 9.61 13.39 -39.81
C LEU A 452 9.46 14.38 -38.63
N PRO A 453 8.27 14.97 -38.35
CA PRO A 453 8.06 15.76 -37.13
C PRO A 453 8.35 14.98 -35.84
N VAL A 454 7.96 13.70 -35.78
CA VAL A 454 8.17 12.85 -34.60
C VAL A 454 9.67 12.67 -34.33
N LEU A 455 10.43 12.36 -35.38
CA LEU A 455 11.89 12.23 -35.33
C LEU A 455 12.55 13.54 -34.88
N ARG A 456 12.18 14.67 -35.51
CA ARG A 456 12.70 16.00 -35.17
C ARG A 456 12.53 16.31 -33.68
N ASP A 457 11.36 16.00 -33.13
CA ASP A 457 11.00 16.41 -31.76
C ASP A 457 11.54 15.44 -30.68
N HIS A 458 11.90 14.20 -31.04
CA HIS A 458 12.23 13.15 -30.06
C HIS A 458 13.61 12.52 -30.20
N ILE A 459 14.36 12.77 -31.29
CA ILE A 459 15.74 12.30 -31.40
C ILE A 459 16.58 12.89 -30.25
N GLN A 460 17.18 12.00 -29.46
CA GLN A 460 18.10 12.33 -28.39
C GLN A 460 19.28 11.36 -28.44
N SER A 461 20.50 11.87 -28.19
CA SER A 461 21.72 11.03 -28.08
C SER A 461 21.99 10.09 -29.25
N ALA A 462 21.54 10.42 -30.47
CA ALA A 462 21.73 9.60 -31.66
C ALA A 462 23.15 9.78 -32.25
N PRO A 463 23.75 8.73 -32.86
CA PRO A 463 25.07 8.84 -33.48
C PRO A 463 25.05 9.81 -34.66
N LEU A 464 25.92 10.82 -34.66
CA LEU A 464 26.03 11.78 -35.77
C LEU A 464 26.34 11.12 -37.13
N ALA A 465 27.00 9.96 -37.10
CA ALA A 465 27.28 9.16 -38.29
C ALA A 465 26.01 8.77 -39.05
N PHE A 466 24.93 8.43 -38.34
CA PHE A 466 23.65 8.03 -38.96
C PHE A 466 23.03 9.16 -39.78
N PHE A 467 23.11 10.41 -39.31
CA PHE A 467 22.61 11.57 -40.07
C PHE A 467 23.42 11.80 -41.34
N SER A 468 24.73 11.57 -41.29
CA SER A 468 25.61 11.73 -42.45
C SER A 468 25.39 10.64 -43.49
N SER A 469 25.10 9.41 -43.06
CA SER A 469 24.90 8.27 -43.96
C SER A 469 23.48 8.13 -44.49
N HIS A 470 22.45 8.52 -43.72
CA HIS A 470 21.05 8.31 -44.07
C HIS A 470 20.33 9.60 -44.47
N PHE A 471 20.29 10.61 -43.59
CA PHE A 471 19.50 11.83 -43.84
C PHE A 471 20.15 12.82 -44.81
N LEU A 472 21.48 12.97 -44.77
CA LEU A 472 22.17 13.93 -45.64
C LEU A 472 22.02 13.58 -47.14
N PRO A 473 22.22 12.32 -47.59
CA PRO A 473 21.99 11.96 -48.99
C PRO A 473 20.54 12.21 -49.41
N LEU A 474 19.58 11.84 -48.56
CA LEU A 474 18.16 12.03 -48.80
C LEU A 474 17.78 13.52 -48.93
N ALA A 475 18.32 14.38 -48.06
CA ALA A 475 18.11 15.82 -48.12
C ALA A 475 18.74 16.47 -49.36
N THR A 476 19.80 15.87 -49.94
CA THR A 476 20.41 16.37 -51.18
C THR A 476 19.66 15.96 -52.44
N SER A 477 18.92 14.84 -52.41
CA SER A 477 18.11 14.36 -53.52
C SER A 477 16.74 15.03 -53.57
N LEU A 478 16.10 15.26 -52.42
CA LEU A 478 14.86 16.03 -52.28
C LEU A 478 15.15 17.53 -52.51
N LYS A 479 14.98 18.02 -53.75
CA LYS A 479 15.16 19.43 -54.12
C LYS A 479 13.90 20.25 -54.08
#